data_AF-A0A8B6HSQ9-F1
#
_entry.id   AF-A0A8B6HSQ9-F1
#
_cell.length_a   1.000
_cell.length_b   1.000
_cell.length_c   1.000
_cell.angle_alpha   90.00
_cell.angle_beta   90.00
_cell.angle_gamma   90.00
#
_symmetry.space_group_name_H-M   'P 1'
#
loop_
_entity.id
_entity.type
_entity.pdbx_description
1 polymer ?
#
loop_
_entity_poly.entity_id
_entity_poly.type
_entity_poly.pdbx_seq_one_letter_code
_entity_poly.pdbx_strand_id
1 'polypeptide(L)'
;MILKDICQFLRKGYYTPYVDILLEGACVTAYFGFLRCGEFTVLHSFDSECNVSIEDIRFLKDKVTFHLKASKTDPFREGVDIHLFVSGASVCPVLSLERYMDFRARKFKDSKSQDAFFVMENRKALTRNYFISSLKNILAVLGYNSALYNGHSFRIGASTTAENLDGQINLYKEYIAVLDSLPPLEEITKEMALVYFPSPEIDIDRPAMYPFTPEVQPEASPSPLNYGGKKW
;
A
#
# COMPACT_ATOMS: atom_id res chain seq x y z
N MET A 1 -0.04 -5.57 -11.31
CA MET A 1 0.28 -4.84 -10.06
C MET A 1 0.83 -5.86 -9.10
N ILE A 2 2.08 -5.71 -8.63
CA ILE A 2 2.79 -6.72 -7.82
C ILE A 2 1.95 -7.19 -6.61
N LEU A 3 1.24 -6.29 -5.93
CA LEU A 3 0.33 -6.67 -4.83
C LEU A 3 -0.76 -7.65 -5.28
N LYS A 4 -1.37 -7.42 -6.45
CA LYS A 4 -2.38 -8.33 -7.02
C LYS A 4 -1.78 -9.72 -7.27
N ASP A 5 -0.57 -9.76 -7.80
CA ASP A 5 0.12 -11.01 -8.13
C ASP A 5 0.47 -11.78 -6.84
N ILE A 6 0.94 -11.09 -5.80
CA ILE A 6 1.15 -11.64 -4.45
C ILE A 6 -0.17 -12.20 -3.87
N CYS A 7 -1.25 -11.43 -3.86
CA CYS A 7 -2.53 -11.88 -3.29
C CYS A 7 -3.08 -13.09 -4.05
N GLN A 8 -3.01 -13.09 -5.38
CA GLN A 8 -3.46 -14.22 -6.19
C GLN A 8 -2.61 -15.47 -5.95
N PHE A 9 -1.30 -15.32 -5.76
CA PHE A 9 -0.40 -16.40 -5.42
C PHE A 9 -0.74 -17.02 -4.06
N LEU A 10 -0.88 -16.20 -3.01
CA LEU A 10 -1.21 -16.66 -1.67
C LEU A 10 -2.58 -17.38 -1.62
N ARG A 11 -3.57 -16.89 -2.37
CA ARG A 11 -4.91 -17.53 -2.46
C ARG A 11 -4.89 -18.91 -3.12
N LYS A 12 -3.86 -19.24 -3.91
CA LYS A 12 -3.68 -20.59 -4.48
C LYS A 12 -3.12 -21.59 -3.46
N GLY A 13 -2.63 -21.11 -2.32
CA GLY A 13 -2.00 -21.91 -1.28
C GLY A 13 -0.51 -22.13 -1.58
N TYR A 14 0.36 -21.49 -0.80
CA TYR A 14 1.81 -21.67 -0.91
C TYR A 14 2.43 -22.12 0.40
N TYR A 15 1.98 -21.56 1.52
CA TYR A 15 2.34 -22.01 2.86
C TYR A 15 1.21 -22.85 3.45
N THR A 16 0.83 -22.56 4.71
CA THR A 16 -0.40 -23.09 5.30
C THR A 16 -1.55 -22.10 5.05
N PRO A 17 -2.82 -22.55 5.07
CA PRO A 17 -3.96 -21.66 4.86
C PRO A 17 -3.97 -20.44 5.80
N TYR A 18 -3.50 -20.61 7.03
CA TYR A 18 -3.40 -19.50 7.98
C TYR A 18 -2.27 -18.53 7.62
N VAL A 19 -1.09 -19.04 7.29
CA VAL A 19 0.07 -18.21 6.93
C VAL A 19 -0.22 -17.41 5.66
N ASP A 20 -0.87 -18.02 4.67
CA ASP A 20 -1.20 -17.34 3.42
C ASP A 20 -2.18 -16.19 3.65
N ILE A 21 -3.23 -16.41 4.46
CA ILE A 21 -4.20 -15.36 4.83
C ILE A 21 -3.54 -14.26 5.68
N LEU A 22 -2.67 -14.63 6.63
CA LEU A 22 -1.89 -13.68 7.43
C LEU A 22 -1.02 -12.78 6.56
N LEU A 23 -0.27 -13.36 5.63
CA LEU A 23 0.63 -12.61 4.75
C LEU A 23 -0.15 -11.76 3.75
N GLU A 24 -1.29 -12.23 3.23
CA GLU A 24 -2.17 -11.42 2.39
C GLU A 24 -2.68 -10.21 3.17
N GLY A 25 -3.22 -10.42 4.38
CA GLY A 25 -3.68 -9.37 5.29
C GLY A 25 -2.59 -8.32 5.57
N ALA A 26 -1.38 -8.78 5.89
CA ALA A 26 -0.25 -7.89 6.15
C ALA A 26 0.17 -7.09 4.90
N CYS A 27 0.20 -7.70 3.71
CA CYS A 27 0.55 -7.02 2.46
C CYS A 27 -0.49 -5.96 2.07
N VAL A 28 -1.78 -6.26 2.19
CA VAL A 28 -2.84 -5.30 1.87
C VAL A 28 -2.85 -4.14 2.87
N THR A 29 -2.67 -4.40 4.16
CA THR A 29 -2.54 -3.35 5.17
C THR A 29 -1.34 -2.46 4.90
N ALA A 30 -0.19 -3.04 4.56
CA ALA A 30 1.02 -2.27 4.22
C ALA A 30 0.81 -1.36 3.01
N TYR A 31 0.18 -1.87 1.95
CA TYR A 31 -0.02 -1.13 0.71
C TYR A 31 -1.10 -0.06 0.85
N PHE A 32 -2.33 -0.44 1.21
CA PHE A 32 -3.46 0.49 1.27
C PHE A 32 -3.34 1.50 2.42
N GLY A 33 -2.61 1.15 3.48
CA GLY A 33 -2.33 2.05 4.59
C GLY A 33 -1.07 2.88 4.43
N PHE A 34 -0.32 2.71 3.32
CA PHE A 34 0.98 3.36 3.11
C PHE A 34 1.97 3.12 4.27
N LEU A 35 1.82 1.99 4.95
CA LEU A 35 2.52 1.72 6.20
C LEU A 35 3.96 1.27 5.95
N ARG A 36 4.86 1.76 6.80
CA ARG A 36 6.18 1.16 6.97
C ARG A 36 6.00 -0.20 7.64
N CYS A 37 6.87 -1.13 7.30
CA CYS A 37 6.85 -2.47 7.90
C CYS A 37 6.80 -2.46 9.45
N GLY A 38 7.48 -1.52 10.11
CA GLY A 38 7.49 -1.42 11.57
C GLY A 38 6.20 -0.92 12.21
N GLU A 39 5.23 -0.42 11.43
CA GLU A 39 3.95 0.11 11.95
C GLU A 39 2.91 -1.00 12.14
N PHE A 40 3.07 -2.15 11.46
CA PHE A 40 2.17 -3.31 11.57
C PHE A 40 2.90 -4.62 11.94
N THR A 41 4.22 -4.59 12.16
CA THR A 41 5.03 -5.73 12.61
C THR A 41 5.87 -5.37 13.83
N VAL A 42 6.32 -6.38 14.57
CA VAL A 42 7.21 -6.19 15.72
C VAL A 42 8.68 -6.40 15.35
N LEU A 43 9.58 -5.63 15.97
CA LEU A 43 11.02 -5.80 15.77
C LEU A 43 11.63 -6.85 16.70
N HIS A 44 11.29 -6.79 18.00
CA HIS A 44 11.83 -7.66 19.03
C HIS A 44 10.72 -8.41 19.77
N SER A 45 10.09 -7.75 20.72
CA SER A 45 8.94 -8.23 21.48
C SER A 45 7.71 -7.38 21.17
N PHE A 46 6.54 -8.00 21.31
CA PHE A 46 5.29 -7.26 21.26
C PHE A 46 5.09 -6.45 22.54
N ASP A 47 4.66 -5.21 22.37
CA ASP A 47 4.27 -4.28 23.43
C ASP A 47 2.94 -3.65 23.02
N SER A 48 1.87 -3.92 23.77
CA SER A 48 0.52 -3.43 23.45
C SER A 48 0.38 -1.92 23.52
N GLU A 49 1.29 -1.22 24.20
CA GLU A 49 1.30 0.24 24.28
C GLU A 49 1.90 0.89 23.03
N CYS A 50 2.75 0.15 22.31
CA CYS A 50 3.51 0.67 21.16
C CYS A 50 3.16 -0.03 19.84
N ASN A 51 2.54 -1.20 19.89
CA ASN A 51 2.24 -2.04 18.73
C ASN A 51 0.74 -2.23 18.58
N VAL A 52 0.31 -2.33 17.33
CA VAL A 52 -1.09 -2.50 16.96
C VAL A 52 -1.63 -3.81 17.53
N SER A 53 -2.62 -3.71 18.40
CA SER A 53 -3.40 -4.81 18.98
C SER A 53 -4.77 -4.94 18.30
N ILE A 54 -5.57 -5.92 18.70
CA ILE A 54 -6.90 -6.15 18.10
C ILE A 54 -7.83 -4.97 18.36
N GLU A 55 -7.82 -4.41 19.57
CA GLU A 55 -8.68 -3.25 19.94
C GLU A 55 -8.39 -1.98 19.14
N ASP A 56 -7.19 -1.87 18.57
CA ASP A 56 -6.83 -0.74 17.71
C ASP A 56 -7.50 -0.83 16.33
N ILE A 57 -8.14 -1.96 16.01
CA ILE A 57 -8.76 -2.22 14.71
C ILE A 57 -10.27 -2.16 14.81
N ARG A 58 -10.87 -1.26 14.04
CA ARG A 58 -12.32 -1.11 13.95
C ARG A 58 -12.80 -1.46 12.54
N PHE A 59 -13.59 -2.53 12.43
CA PHE A 59 -14.25 -2.92 11.19
C PHE A 59 -15.58 -2.18 11.05
N LEU A 60 -15.77 -1.51 9.92
CA LEU A 60 -16.98 -0.80 9.51
C LEU A 60 -17.42 -1.34 8.14
N LYS A 61 -18.66 -1.03 7.74
CA LYS A 61 -19.26 -1.59 6.51
C LYS A 61 -18.45 -1.27 5.25
N ASP A 62 -17.84 -0.09 5.19
CA ASP A 62 -17.15 0.47 4.03
C ASP A 62 -15.64 0.63 4.23
N LYS A 63 -15.13 0.39 5.45
CA LYS A 63 -13.71 0.56 5.78
C LYS A 63 -13.26 -0.24 7.00
N VAL A 64 -11.95 -0.42 7.12
CA VAL A 64 -11.28 -0.82 8.35
C VAL A 64 -10.42 0.33 8.83
N THR A 65 -10.51 0.68 10.11
CA THR A 65 -9.68 1.72 10.73
C THR A 65 -8.61 1.07 11.59
N PHE A 66 -7.35 1.43 11.34
CA PHE A 66 -6.17 1.05 12.13
C PHE A 66 -5.75 2.26 12.96
N HIS A 67 -5.85 2.16 14.28
CA HIS A 67 -5.28 3.16 15.17
C HIS A 67 -3.79 2.86 15.42
N LEU A 68 -2.90 3.65 14.83
CA LEU A 68 -1.47 3.53 15.07
C LEU A 68 -1.09 4.31 16.32
N LYS A 69 -0.84 3.60 17.42
CA LYS A 69 -0.48 4.17 18.74
C LYS A 69 0.80 5.00 18.76
N ALA A 70 1.75 4.68 17.89
CA ALA A 70 3.02 5.39 17.81
C ALA A 70 3.49 5.49 16.36
N SER A 71 3.82 6.70 15.92
CA SER A 71 4.58 6.92 14.68
C SER A 71 5.92 7.56 15.02
N LYS A 72 6.94 7.34 14.18
CA LYS A 72 8.26 7.96 14.34
C LYS A 72 8.23 9.50 14.34
N THR A 73 7.13 10.10 13.90
CA THR A 73 6.92 11.55 13.79
C THR A 73 5.91 12.08 14.82
N ASP A 74 5.53 11.26 15.79
CA ASP A 74 4.56 11.62 16.83
C ASP A 74 5.26 11.78 18.19
N PRO A 75 5.81 12.97 18.49
CA PRO A 75 6.47 13.24 19.77
C PRO A 75 5.51 13.22 20.96
N PHE A 76 4.19 13.26 20.73
CA PHE A 76 3.17 13.29 21.78
C PHE A 76 2.42 11.97 21.97
N ARG A 77 2.64 10.97 21.11
CA ARG A 77 1.98 9.66 21.11
C ARG A 77 0.45 9.74 21.09
N GLU A 78 -0.10 10.73 20.41
CA GLU A 78 -1.55 10.83 20.21
C GLU A 78 -2.08 9.74 19.29
N GLY A 79 -1.18 9.16 18.48
CA GLY A 79 -1.51 8.14 17.50
C GLY A 79 -2.23 8.70 16.29
N VAL A 80 -2.41 7.87 15.26
CA VAL A 80 -3.11 8.26 14.02
C VAL A 80 -4.03 7.15 13.53
N ASP A 81 -5.25 7.53 13.14
CA ASP A 81 -6.17 6.62 12.49
C ASP A 81 -5.85 6.52 10.98
N ILE A 82 -5.60 5.30 10.51
CA ILE A 82 -5.43 4.96 9.10
C ILE A 82 -6.67 4.22 8.62
N HIS A 83 -7.29 4.72 7.56
CA HIS A 83 -8.52 4.16 7.01
C HIS A 83 -8.24 3.37 5.73
N LEU A 84 -8.61 2.09 5.73
CA LEU A 84 -8.55 1.20 4.56
C LEU A 84 -9.97 1.00 4.03
N PHE A 85 -10.27 1.56 2.87
CA PHE A 85 -11.62 1.52 2.30
C PHE A 85 -11.87 0.25 1.49
N VAL A 86 -13.15 -0.15 1.42
CA VAL A 86 -13.59 -1.20 0.52
C VAL A 86 -13.23 -0.83 -0.92
N SER A 87 -12.74 -1.81 -1.65
CA SER A 87 -12.35 -1.69 -3.05
C SER A 87 -13.16 -2.68 -3.88
N GLY A 88 -13.72 -2.22 -5.00
CA GLY A 88 -14.37 -3.07 -5.99
C GLY A 88 -13.39 -3.89 -6.84
N ALA A 89 -12.08 -3.76 -6.61
CA ALA A 89 -11.06 -4.47 -7.35
C ALA A 89 -10.84 -5.90 -6.84
N SER A 90 -10.02 -6.67 -7.58
CA SER A 90 -9.65 -8.06 -7.20
C SER A 90 -8.91 -8.18 -5.87
N VAL A 91 -8.38 -7.07 -5.35
CA VAL A 91 -7.76 -6.95 -4.02
C VAL A 91 -8.53 -5.89 -3.25
N CYS A 92 -9.10 -6.28 -2.12
CA CYS A 92 -9.88 -5.42 -1.25
C CYS A 92 -9.36 -5.57 0.20
N PRO A 93 -8.84 -4.51 0.82
CA PRO A 93 -8.24 -4.62 2.15
C PRO A 93 -9.26 -5.02 3.21
N VAL A 94 -10.50 -4.52 3.13
CA VAL A 94 -11.58 -4.86 4.06
C VAL A 94 -11.85 -6.37 4.04
N LEU A 95 -12.16 -6.92 2.86
CA LEU A 95 -12.47 -8.35 2.71
C LEU A 95 -11.29 -9.26 3.08
N SER A 96 -10.05 -8.87 2.74
CA SER A 96 -8.86 -9.64 3.10
C SER A 96 -8.64 -9.66 4.62
N LEU A 97 -8.90 -8.54 5.31
CA LEU A 97 -8.75 -8.43 6.77
C LEU A 97 -9.88 -9.10 7.54
N GLU A 98 -11.12 -9.04 7.05
CA GLU A 98 -12.25 -9.79 7.61
C GLU A 98 -11.96 -11.29 7.56
N ARG A 99 -11.51 -11.81 6.41
CA ARG A 99 -11.11 -13.22 6.26
C ARG A 99 -10.00 -13.61 7.23
N TYR A 100 -9.01 -12.75 7.41
CA TYR A 100 -7.95 -12.96 8.38
C TYR A 100 -8.50 -13.05 9.80
N MET A 101 -9.35 -12.12 10.21
CA MET A 101 -9.94 -12.10 11.55
C MET A 101 -10.85 -13.31 11.80
N ASP A 102 -11.66 -13.71 10.84
CA ASP A 102 -12.52 -14.89 10.94
C ASP A 102 -11.70 -16.18 11.09
N PHE A 103 -10.60 -16.31 10.35
CA PHE A 103 -9.73 -17.48 10.44
C PHE A 103 -8.94 -17.48 11.77
N ARG A 104 -8.43 -16.32 12.18
CA ARG A 104 -7.74 -16.10 13.46
C ARG A 104 -8.65 -16.44 14.64
N ALA A 105 -9.89 -15.96 14.66
CA ALA A 105 -10.85 -16.21 15.73
C ALA A 105 -11.19 -17.71 15.88
N ARG A 106 -11.32 -18.43 14.75
CA ARG A 106 -11.55 -19.88 14.77
C ARG A 106 -10.34 -20.67 15.28
N LYS A 107 -9.12 -20.24 14.93
CA LYS A 107 -7.87 -20.91 15.32
C LYS A 107 -7.44 -20.60 16.76
N PHE A 108 -7.68 -19.38 17.24
CA PHE A 108 -7.23 -18.87 18.54
C PHE A 108 -8.39 -18.34 19.37
N LYS A 109 -9.18 -19.27 19.93
CA LYS A 109 -10.42 -18.97 20.69
C LYS A 109 -10.21 -18.14 21.96
N ASP A 110 -9.00 -18.11 22.50
CA ASP A 110 -8.60 -17.46 23.74
C ASP A 110 -7.93 -16.09 23.54
N SER A 111 -8.09 -15.49 22.35
CA SER A 111 -7.51 -14.19 22.02
C SER A 111 -8.09 -13.06 22.89
N LYS A 112 -7.23 -12.16 23.34
CA LYS A 112 -7.59 -10.95 24.10
C LYS A 112 -7.49 -9.70 23.21
N SER A 113 -8.19 -8.63 23.59
CA SER A 113 -8.20 -7.36 22.86
C SER A 113 -6.79 -6.75 22.71
N GLN A 114 -5.96 -6.92 23.73
CA GLN A 114 -4.57 -6.45 23.80
C GLN A 114 -3.57 -7.33 23.03
N ASP A 115 -4.00 -8.48 22.49
CA ASP A 115 -3.09 -9.32 21.71
C ASP A 115 -2.72 -8.64 20.39
N ALA A 116 -1.54 -8.96 19.85
CA ALA A 116 -1.11 -8.48 18.54
C ALA A 116 -2.16 -8.76 17.46
N PHE A 117 -2.42 -7.75 16.62
CA PHE A 117 -3.37 -7.90 15.52
C PHE A 117 -2.90 -8.95 14.52
N PHE A 118 -1.69 -8.79 13.97
CA PHE A 118 -1.04 -9.79 13.14
C PHE A 118 -0.24 -10.78 13.99
N VAL A 119 -0.66 -12.04 13.99
CA VAL A 119 -0.06 -13.10 14.80
C VAL A 119 0.31 -14.30 13.93
N MET A 120 1.50 -14.84 14.12
CA MET A 120 2.00 -16.04 13.44
C MET A 120 1.34 -17.30 14.00
N GLU A 121 1.48 -18.45 13.32
CA GLU A 121 0.86 -19.71 13.78
C GLU A 121 1.29 -20.16 15.17
N ASN A 122 2.52 -19.80 15.58
CA ASN A 122 3.06 -20.07 16.91
C ASN A 122 2.55 -19.08 18.00
N ARG A 123 1.51 -18.30 17.70
CA ARG A 123 0.89 -17.29 18.57
C ARG A 123 1.79 -16.10 18.96
N LYS A 124 2.95 -15.96 18.32
CA LYS A 124 3.79 -14.77 18.49
C LYS A 124 3.39 -13.69 17.47
N ALA A 125 3.53 -12.42 17.85
CA ALA A 125 3.30 -11.30 16.95
C ALA A 125 4.14 -11.41 15.67
N LEU A 126 3.58 -11.00 14.54
CA LEU A 126 4.26 -11.01 13.25
C LEU A 126 5.51 -10.15 13.31
N THR A 127 6.67 -10.78 13.15
CA THR A 127 7.95 -10.06 13.19
C THR A 127 8.28 -9.44 11.84
N ARG A 128 8.97 -8.30 11.86
CA ARG A 128 9.49 -7.63 10.66
C ARG A 128 10.34 -8.57 9.81
N ASN A 129 11.21 -9.35 10.44
CA ASN A 129 12.13 -10.25 9.75
C ASN A 129 11.36 -11.38 9.04
N TYR A 130 10.40 -11.99 9.72
CA TYR A 130 9.57 -13.04 9.13
C TYR A 130 8.74 -12.53 7.96
N PHE A 131 8.15 -11.33 8.10
CA PHE A 131 7.38 -10.71 7.03
C PHE A 131 8.26 -10.41 5.80
N ILE A 132 9.41 -9.75 6.00
CA ILE A 132 10.31 -9.38 4.89
C ILE A 132 10.88 -10.63 4.22
N SER A 133 11.29 -11.66 4.96
CA SER A 133 11.80 -12.89 4.37
C SER A 133 10.73 -13.63 3.56
N SER A 134 9.51 -13.73 4.09
CA SER A 134 8.37 -14.33 3.39
C SER A 134 8.01 -13.56 2.12
N LEU A 135 7.98 -12.22 2.19
CA LEU A 135 7.75 -11.36 1.04
C LEU A 135 8.81 -11.58 -0.05
N LYS A 136 10.09 -11.60 0.32
CA LYS A 136 11.18 -11.84 -0.64
C LYS A 136 11.08 -13.21 -1.30
N ASN A 137 10.70 -14.23 -0.54
CA ASN A 137 10.48 -15.57 -1.08
C ASN A 137 9.34 -15.59 -2.10
N ILE A 138 8.19 -14.99 -1.76
CA ILE A 138 7.04 -14.90 -2.67
C ILE A 138 7.43 -14.16 -3.96
N LEU A 139 8.10 -13.02 -3.84
CA LEU A 139 8.55 -12.24 -4.98
C LEU A 139 9.50 -13.03 -5.89
N ALA A 140 10.45 -13.77 -5.31
CA ALA A 140 11.37 -14.60 -6.08
C ALA A 140 10.64 -15.72 -6.83
N VAL A 141 9.66 -16.38 -6.21
CA VAL A 141 8.85 -17.42 -6.86
C VAL A 141 8.00 -16.84 -8.00
N LEU A 142 7.52 -15.62 -7.84
CA LEU A 142 6.80 -14.89 -8.89
C LEU A 142 7.70 -14.34 -10.01
N GLY A 143 9.01 -14.58 -9.93
CA GLY A 143 9.98 -14.14 -10.95
C GLY A 143 10.44 -12.68 -10.80
N TYR A 144 10.10 -12.00 -9.70
CA TYR A 144 10.59 -10.66 -9.42
C TYR A 144 11.97 -10.69 -8.75
N ASN A 145 12.80 -9.67 -9.03
CA ASN A 145 14.06 -9.48 -8.32
C ASN A 145 13.81 -9.01 -6.88
N SER A 146 13.77 -9.96 -5.94
CA SER A 146 13.48 -9.73 -4.52
C SER A 146 14.50 -8.81 -3.81
N ALA A 147 15.69 -8.61 -4.37
CA ALA A 147 16.71 -7.70 -3.82
C ALA A 147 16.26 -6.23 -3.86
N LEU A 148 15.35 -5.88 -4.79
CA LEU A 148 14.81 -4.53 -4.94
C LEU A 148 13.71 -4.21 -3.91
N TYR A 149 13.26 -5.20 -3.14
CA TYR A 149 12.11 -5.05 -2.25
C TYR A 149 12.49 -5.15 -0.78
N ASN A 150 12.07 -4.16 0.00
CA ASN A 150 12.24 -4.12 1.44
C ASN A 150 10.98 -3.54 2.11
N GLY A 151 11.01 -3.38 3.44
CA GLY A 151 9.85 -2.89 4.20
C GLY A 151 9.33 -1.49 3.83
N HIS A 152 10.05 -0.71 3.00
CA HIS A 152 9.60 0.58 2.46
C HIS A 152 8.93 0.46 1.09
N SER A 153 9.08 -0.67 0.39
CA SER A 153 8.61 -0.84 -0.99
C SER A 153 7.10 -0.73 -1.12
N PHE A 154 6.33 -1.16 -0.11
CA PHE A 154 4.88 -0.98 -0.10
C PHE A 154 4.48 0.48 -0.11
N ARG A 155 5.08 1.28 0.78
CA ARG A 155 4.79 2.71 0.87
C ARG A 155 5.19 3.46 -0.40
N ILE A 156 6.36 3.17 -0.96
CA ILE A 156 6.81 3.79 -2.22
C ILE A 156 5.85 3.42 -3.35
N GLY A 157 5.57 2.13 -3.53
CA GLY A 157 4.67 1.66 -4.58
C GLY A 157 3.25 2.22 -4.46
N ALA A 158 2.74 2.33 -3.23
CA ALA A 158 1.44 2.94 -2.97
C ALA A 158 1.44 4.44 -3.31
N SER A 159 2.44 5.21 -2.86
CA SER A 159 2.57 6.65 -3.18
C SER A 159 2.64 6.90 -4.67
N THR A 160 3.49 6.17 -5.41
CA THR A 160 3.57 6.31 -6.87
C THR A 160 2.27 5.92 -7.57
N THR A 161 1.53 4.93 -7.05
CA THR A 161 0.21 4.58 -7.62
C THR A 161 -0.80 5.70 -7.41
N ALA A 162 -0.82 6.31 -6.21
CA ALA A 162 -1.69 7.44 -5.89
C ALA A 162 -1.35 8.68 -6.73
N GLU A 163 -0.07 9.03 -6.85
CA GLU A 163 0.38 10.16 -7.69
C GLU A 163 -0.02 9.98 -9.16
N ASN A 164 0.15 8.77 -9.71
CA ASN A 164 -0.29 8.47 -11.07
C ASN A 164 -1.80 8.56 -11.22
N LEU A 165 -2.57 8.11 -10.22
CA LEU A 165 -4.02 8.18 -10.25
C LEU A 165 -4.50 9.63 -10.15
N ASP A 166 -3.90 10.45 -9.28
CA ASP A 166 -4.19 11.88 -9.17
C ASP A 166 -3.85 12.61 -10.47
N GLY A 167 -2.73 12.28 -11.11
CA GLY A 167 -2.37 12.77 -12.44
C GLY A 167 -3.42 12.41 -13.48
N GLN A 168 -3.89 11.16 -13.52
CA GLN A 168 -4.96 10.74 -14.43
C GLN A 168 -6.29 11.44 -14.13
N ILE A 169 -6.68 11.57 -12.86
CA ILE A 169 -7.89 12.29 -12.46
C ILE A 169 -7.80 13.75 -12.89
N ASN A 170 -6.64 14.39 -12.74
CA ASN A 170 -6.44 15.76 -13.18
C ASN A 170 -6.52 15.87 -14.71
N LEU A 171 -5.90 14.95 -15.46
CA LEU A 171 -6.05 14.88 -16.92
C LEU A 171 -7.51 14.66 -17.35
N TYR A 172 -8.26 13.79 -16.67
CA TYR A 172 -9.68 13.59 -16.95
C TYR A 172 -10.54 14.80 -16.59
N LYS A 173 -10.23 15.50 -15.50
CA LYS A 173 -10.90 16.76 -15.15
C LYS A 173 -10.62 17.85 -16.17
N GLU A 174 -9.38 17.98 -16.63
CA GLU A 174 -9.01 18.87 -17.73
C GLU A 174 -9.74 18.49 -19.01
N TYR A 175 -9.81 17.20 -19.35
CA TYR A 175 -10.53 16.71 -20.52
C TYR A 175 -12.05 16.99 -20.43
N ILE A 176 -12.67 16.77 -19.26
CA ILE A 176 -14.09 17.09 -19.03
C ILE A 176 -14.32 18.60 -19.11
N ALA A 177 -13.44 19.43 -18.54
CA ALA A 177 -13.54 20.89 -18.67
C ALA A 177 -13.40 21.35 -20.13
N VAL A 178 -12.55 20.69 -20.91
CA VAL A 178 -12.48 20.89 -22.37
C VAL A 178 -13.79 20.49 -23.02
N LEU A 179 -14.32 19.29 -22.74
CA LEU A 179 -15.62 18.83 -23.26
C LEU A 179 -16.78 19.77 -22.92
N ASP A 180 -16.85 20.28 -21.70
CA ASP A 180 -17.88 21.21 -21.24
C ASP A 180 -17.75 22.60 -21.88
N SER A 181 -16.56 22.94 -22.39
CA SER A 181 -16.30 24.18 -23.12
C SER A 181 -16.39 24.04 -24.65
N LEU A 182 -16.71 22.84 -25.15
CA LEU A 182 -16.93 22.62 -26.58
C LEU A 182 -18.23 23.31 -27.03
N PRO A 183 -18.25 23.93 -28.22
CA PRO A 183 -19.50 24.33 -28.84
C PRO A 183 -20.34 23.08 -29.17
N PRO A 184 -21.67 23.22 -29.35
CA PRO A 184 -22.54 22.12 -29.77
C PRO A 184 -21.98 21.39 -31.00
N LEU A 185 -22.17 20.07 -31.07
CA LEU A 185 -21.62 19.21 -32.15
C LEU A 185 -21.92 19.70 -33.57
N GLU A 186 -23.04 20.41 -33.74
CA GLU A 186 -23.52 21.00 -34.99
C GLU A 186 -22.70 22.23 -35.44
N GLU A 187 -21.97 22.85 -34.52
CA GLU A 187 -21.16 24.07 -34.72
C GLU A 187 -19.65 23.78 -34.76
N ILE A 188 -19.23 22.53 -34.49
CA ILE A 188 -17.82 22.13 -34.52
C ILE A 188 -17.32 22.07 -35.97
N THR A 189 -16.45 23.01 -36.35
CA THR A 189 -15.78 22.99 -37.66
C THR A 189 -14.63 21.99 -37.71
N LYS A 190 -14.21 21.57 -38.92
CA LYS A 190 -13.06 20.66 -39.10
C LYS A 190 -11.76 21.20 -38.50
N GLU A 191 -11.56 22.52 -38.53
CA GLU A 191 -10.38 23.16 -37.95
C GLU A 191 -10.45 23.18 -36.42
N MET A 192 -11.62 23.43 -35.85
CA MET A 192 -11.84 23.35 -34.39
C MET A 192 -11.66 21.91 -33.89
N ALA A 193 -12.13 20.90 -34.64
CA ALA A 193 -11.93 19.51 -34.29
C ALA A 193 -10.45 19.11 -34.18
N LEU A 194 -9.56 19.71 -34.99
CA LEU A 194 -8.11 19.47 -34.91
C LEU A 194 -7.46 20.10 -33.67
N VAL A 195 -8.02 21.18 -33.15
CA VAL A 195 -7.55 21.87 -31.94
C VAL A 195 -8.03 21.15 -30.68
N TYR A 196 -9.28 20.68 -30.66
CA TYR A 196 -9.89 20.01 -29.50
C TYR A 196 -9.64 18.50 -29.44
N PHE A 197 -9.42 17.86 -30.59
CA PHE A 197 -9.13 16.44 -30.72
C PHE A 197 -7.85 16.22 -31.55
N PRO A 198 -6.68 16.68 -31.09
CA PRO A 198 -5.43 16.44 -31.80
C PRO A 198 -5.21 14.93 -31.89
N SER A 199 -5.11 14.42 -33.13
CA SER A 199 -4.95 12.99 -33.42
C SER A 199 -3.86 12.39 -32.52
N PRO A 200 -4.21 11.49 -31.59
CA PRO A 200 -3.21 10.79 -30.83
C PRO A 200 -2.69 9.68 -31.74
N GLU A 201 -1.42 9.76 -32.14
CA GLU A 201 -0.67 8.51 -32.23
C GLU A 201 -0.68 7.92 -30.82
N ILE A 202 -1.69 7.10 -30.53
CA ILE A 202 -1.79 6.34 -29.29
C ILE A 202 -0.68 5.30 -29.37
N ASP A 203 0.44 5.58 -28.73
CA ASP A 203 1.50 4.60 -28.50
C ASP A 203 1.01 3.57 -27.46
N ILE A 204 0.33 2.54 -27.97
CA ILE A 204 -0.18 1.37 -27.25
C ILE A 204 0.94 0.51 -26.64
N ASP A 205 2.21 0.74 -27.03
CA ASP A 205 3.37 0.01 -26.55
C ASP A 205 4.08 0.68 -25.37
N ARG A 206 3.61 1.84 -24.87
CA ARG A 206 4.14 2.45 -23.64
C ARG A 206 3.66 1.66 -22.40
N PRO A 207 4.53 0.87 -21.74
CA PRO A 207 4.10 0.04 -20.62
C PRO A 207 3.85 0.89 -19.38
N ALA A 208 2.76 0.59 -18.69
CA ALA A 208 2.51 1.08 -17.33
C ALA A 208 3.58 0.51 -16.37
N MET A 209 4.36 1.41 -15.75
CA MET A 209 5.48 1.26 -14.80
C MET A 209 6.91 1.21 -15.38
N TYR A 210 7.76 2.11 -14.85
CA TYR A 210 9.21 2.14 -15.08
C TYR A 210 9.97 1.24 -14.08
N PRO A 211 11.06 0.58 -14.52
CA PRO A 211 12.07 0.04 -13.63
C PRO A 211 12.90 1.17 -12.97
N PHE A 212 13.47 0.90 -11.79
CA PHE A 212 14.43 1.79 -11.12
C PHE A 212 15.69 1.91 -11.98
N THR A 213 15.89 3.07 -12.63
CA THR A 213 17.20 3.41 -13.21
C THR A 213 17.74 4.71 -12.62
N PRO A 214 19.07 4.82 -12.43
CA PRO A 214 19.71 6.00 -11.85
C PRO A 214 19.53 7.28 -12.67
N GLU A 215 19.14 7.18 -13.95
CA GLU A 215 19.00 8.32 -14.85
C GLU A 215 17.78 9.21 -14.56
N VAL A 216 16.84 8.75 -13.70
CA VAL A 216 15.60 9.49 -13.35
C VAL A 216 15.69 10.16 -11.96
N GLN A 217 16.89 10.27 -11.38
CA GLN A 217 17.10 11.11 -10.20
C GLN A 217 17.33 12.57 -10.66
N PRO A 218 16.62 13.58 -10.12
CA PRO A 218 17.15 14.93 -10.15
C PRO A 218 18.50 14.92 -9.43
N GLU A 219 19.50 15.58 -10.02
CA GLU A 219 20.83 15.71 -9.44
C GLU A 219 20.74 16.09 -7.96
N ALA A 220 21.64 15.51 -7.18
CA ALA A 220 21.81 15.67 -5.74
C ALA A 220 21.26 16.99 -5.21
N SER A 221 20.33 16.89 -4.24
CA SER A 221 19.99 18.02 -3.39
C SER A 221 21.27 18.70 -2.90
N PRO A 222 21.34 20.04 -2.91
CA PRO A 222 22.56 20.78 -2.62
C PRO A 222 23.12 20.37 -1.24
N SER A 223 24.45 20.30 -1.18
CA SER A 223 25.24 20.02 0.02
C SER A 223 24.63 20.64 1.29
N PRO A 224 24.72 19.94 2.44
CA PRO A 224 24.11 20.38 3.68
C PRO A 224 24.56 21.81 4.00
N LEU A 225 23.58 22.69 4.17
CA LEU A 225 23.78 23.98 4.83
C LEU A 225 24.54 23.72 6.13
N ASN A 226 25.70 24.36 6.19
CA ASN A 226 26.67 24.28 7.25
C ASN A 226 26.09 24.95 8.51
N TYR A 227 25.22 24.24 9.24
CA TYR A 227 24.87 24.63 10.60
C TYR A 227 25.96 24.11 11.52
N GLY A 228 26.84 25.04 11.90
CA GLY A 228 27.94 24.81 12.82
C GLY A 228 27.48 24.11 14.10
N GLY A 229 28.27 23.09 14.45
CA GLY A 229 28.57 22.68 15.81
C GLY A 229 27.43 22.55 16.81
N LYS A 230 27.10 21.30 17.15
CA LYS A 230 27.38 20.76 18.49
C LYS A 230 27.16 19.25 18.52
N LYS A 231 28.23 18.55 18.91
CA LYS A 231 28.23 17.14 19.33
C LYS A 231 27.41 16.99 20.59
N TRP A 232 26.58 15.96 20.68
CA TRP A 232 26.38 15.09 21.84
C TRP A 232 25.94 13.72 21.35
#